data_AF-A0A2D4MJN0-F1
#
_entry.id   AF-A0A2D4MJN0-F1
#
_cell.length_a   1.000
_cell.length_b   1.000
_cell.length_c   1.000
_cell.angle_alpha   90.00
_cell.angle_beta   90.00
_cell.angle_gamma   90.00
#
_symmetry.space_group_name_H-M   'P 1'
#
loop_
_entity.id
_entity.type
_entity.pdbx_description
1 polymer ?
#
loop_
_entity_poly.entity_id
_entity_poly.type
_entity_poly.pdbx_seq_one_letter_code
_entity_poly.pdbx_strand_id
1 'polypeptide(L)'
;DGSRLLFTVQGEFVIYSLSFLEYSGEQQRQVGGSKTASIVADLSETTFETPYGEERIGGEVQSMVWDPSGERLAVVIQGNLDACKTIIAVFRTRNNPVFELLPCGFVQGEDGVQPQLVTFHPCFKKGALLTVCWSNGSISHVPFFFVTAQFPSFSSGQSPLMPLSSWSNTREQPLFSEL
;
A
#
# COMPACT_ATOMS: atom_id res chain seq x y z
N ASP A 1 2.56 -5.64 16.12
CA ASP A 1 2.46 -6.74 17.11
C ASP A 1 3.80 -7.45 17.32
N GLY A 2 4.80 -7.26 16.46
CA GLY A 2 6.14 -7.83 16.66
C GLY A 2 6.21 -9.34 16.44
N SER A 3 5.13 -9.93 15.92
CA SER A 3 5.01 -11.36 15.65
C SER A 3 5.74 -11.77 14.38
N ARG A 4 6.24 -10.81 13.58
CA ARG A 4 6.90 -11.07 12.29
C ARG A 4 8.12 -10.17 12.09
N LEU A 5 9.15 -10.76 11.50
CA LEU A 5 10.33 -10.07 11.01
C LEU A 5 10.41 -10.25 9.49
N LEU A 6 10.39 -9.14 8.75
CA LEU A 6 10.84 -9.14 7.37
C LEU A 6 12.33 -8.86 7.32
N PHE A 7 13.03 -9.60 6.48
CA PHE A 7 14.45 -9.38 6.23
C PHE A 7 14.81 -9.72 4.79
N THR A 8 15.97 -9.25 4.38
CA THR A 8 16.62 -9.60 3.12
C THR A 8 18.08 -9.92 3.43
N VAL A 9 18.75 -10.63 2.53
CA VAL A 9 20.19 -10.87 2.64
C VAL A 9 20.91 -9.84 1.77
N GLN A 10 22.05 -9.35 2.23
CA GLN A 10 22.86 -8.41 1.44
C GLN A 10 23.20 -9.00 0.07
N GLY A 11 23.01 -8.22 -1.00
CA GLY A 11 23.18 -8.66 -2.38
C GLY A 11 21.98 -9.39 -2.98
N GLU A 12 20.91 -9.63 -2.21
CA GLU A 12 19.72 -10.33 -2.71
C GLU A 12 18.57 -9.37 -3.07
N PHE A 13 17.70 -9.86 -3.94
CA PHE A 13 16.48 -9.22 -4.40
C PHE A 13 15.22 -9.86 -3.79
N VAL A 14 15.40 -10.70 -2.77
CA VAL A 14 14.31 -11.48 -2.17
C VAL A 14 14.00 -10.95 -0.77
N ILE A 15 12.71 -10.82 -0.47
CA ILE A 15 12.22 -10.50 0.87
C ILE A 15 11.72 -11.78 1.52
N TYR A 16 12.23 -12.05 2.72
CA TYR A 16 11.87 -13.17 3.57
C TYR A 16 11.03 -12.71 4.75
N SER A 17 10.13 -13.59 5.20
CA SER A 17 9.34 -13.43 6.41
C SER A 17 9.64 -14.55 7.39
N LEU A 18 9.89 -14.17 8.64
CA LEU A 18 9.97 -15.06 9.78
C LEU A 18 8.82 -14.72 10.73
N SER A 19 8.04 -15.72 11.16
CA SER A 19 6.96 -15.54 12.14
C SER A 19 7.38 -16.11 13.50
N PHE A 20 7.16 -15.35 14.57
CA PHE A 20 7.32 -15.75 15.96
C PHE A 20 5.95 -16.16 16.51
N LEU A 21 5.82 -17.36 17.10
CA LEU A 21 4.59 -17.72 17.82
C LEU A 21 4.75 -17.23 19.27
N GLU A 22 3.73 -16.56 19.78
CA GLU A 22 3.59 -16.33 21.22
C GLU A 22 3.15 -17.63 21.89
N TYR A 23 4.00 -18.19 22.75
CA TYR A 23 3.64 -19.33 23.59
C TYR A 23 3.02 -18.81 24.89
N SER A 24 1.71 -18.93 25.04
CA SER A 24 0.99 -18.58 26.28
C SER A 24 1.09 -19.71 27.32
N GLY A 25 2.31 -20.03 27.78
CA GLY A 25 2.56 -21.05 28.80
C GLY A 25 3.79 -20.72 29.65
N GLU A 26 3.69 -20.90 30.97
CA GLU A 26 4.55 -20.38 32.06
C GLU A 26 6.03 -20.82 32.08
N GLN A 27 6.70 -21.06 30.95
CA GLN A 27 8.16 -21.24 30.91
C GLN A 27 8.82 -20.16 30.07
N GLN A 28 9.34 -19.14 30.77
CA GLN A 28 10.18 -18.09 30.20
C GLN A 28 11.45 -18.68 29.56
N ARG A 29 11.76 -18.18 28.35
CA ARG A 29 13.04 -18.25 27.60
C ARG A 29 13.15 -19.18 26.39
N GLN A 30 12.06 -19.47 25.67
CA GLN A 30 12.22 -20.05 24.32
C GLN A 30 11.27 -19.38 23.33
N VAL A 31 11.83 -18.57 22.42
CA VAL A 31 11.09 -17.96 21.30
C VAL A 31 10.79 -19.07 20.30
N GLY A 32 9.63 -19.71 20.42
CA GLY A 32 9.16 -20.73 19.49
C GLY A 32 8.60 -20.12 18.22
N GLY A 33 9.45 -19.65 17.31
CA GLY A 33 9.02 -19.19 15.98
C GLY A 33 8.97 -20.30 14.93
N SER A 34 8.45 -19.97 13.75
CA SER A 34 8.72 -20.75 12.54
C SER A 34 10.23 -20.92 12.41
N LYS A 35 10.71 -22.16 12.33
CA LYS A 35 12.14 -22.48 12.16
C LYS A 35 12.65 -22.16 10.75
N THR A 36 11.75 -21.78 9.85
CA THR A 36 12.03 -21.55 8.44
C THR A 36 11.45 -20.21 8.02
N ALA A 37 12.26 -19.42 7.33
CA ALA A 37 11.80 -18.19 6.69
C ALA A 37 11.10 -18.52 5.36
N SER A 38 10.01 -17.82 5.07
CA SER A 38 9.27 -17.95 3.81
C SER A 38 9.58 -16.77 2.90
N ILE A 39 9.74 -17.01 1.60
CA ILE A 39 9.82 -15.94 0.59
C ILE A 39 8.45 -15.27 0.46
N VAL A 40 8.42 -13.93 0.53
CA VAL A 40 7.18 -13.14 0.45
C VAL A 40 7.17 -12.13 -0.69
N ALA A 41 8.33 -11.80 -1.24
CA ALA A 41 8.46 -11.03 -2.47
C ALA A 41 9.77 -11.35 -3.18
N ASP A 42 9.72 -11.35 -4.51
CA ASP A 42 10.86 -11.44 -5.41
C ASP A 42 10.91 -10.12 -6.20
N LEU A 43 12.03 -9.42 -6.10
CA LEU A 43 12.29 -8.11 -6.70
C LEU A 43 13.39 -8.19 -7.76
N SER A 44 13.53 -9.38 -8.35
CA SER A 44 14.38 -9.61 -9.52
C SER A 44 14.04 -8.63 -10.64
N GLU A 45 15.03 -8.44 -11.51
CA GLU A 45 14.88 -7.53 -12.63
C GLU A 45 13.72 -7.94 -13.53
N THR A 46 12.83 -6.98 -13.76
CA THR A 46 11.65 -7.11 -14.61
C THR A 46 11.57 -5.91 -15.54
N THR A 47 11.05 -6.16 -16.74
CA THR A 47 10.93 -5.14 -17.76
C THR A 47 9.46 -4.79 -17.98
N PHE A 48 9.16 -3.49 -17.99
CA PHE A 48 7.84 -2.92 -18.20
C PHE A 48 7.82 -2.12 -19.50
N GLU A 49 6.84 -2.38 -20.35
CA GLU A 49 6.57 -1.52 -21.49
C GLU A 49 5.73 -0.32 -21.03
N THR A 50 6.30 0.86 -21.15
CA THR A 50 5.59 2.12 -20.92
C THR A 50 5.35 2.84 -22.23
N PRO A 51 4.39 3.79 -22.31
CA PRO A 51 4.21 4.64 -23.49
C PRO A 51 5.46 5.45 -23.88
N TYR A 52 6.43 5.58 -22.97
CA TYR A 52 7.67 6.33 -23.17
C TYR A 52 8.87 5.43 -23.50
N GLY A 53 8.68 4.11 -23.52
CA GLY A 53 9.72 3.13 -23.80
C GLY A 53 9.74 1.97 -22.80
N GLU A 54 10.76 1.14 -22.94
CA GLU A 54 11.03 0.01 -22.06
C GLU A 54 11.70 0.49 -20.77
N GLU A 55 11.10 0.18 -19.61
CA GLU A 55 11.67 0.47 -18.30
C GLU A 55 12.04 -0.83 -17.57
N ARG A 56 13.28 -0.93 -17.11
CA ARG A 56 13.75 -2.06 -16.31
C ARG A 56 13.77 -1.67 -14.84
N ILE A 57 13.12 -2.51 -14.03
CA ILE A 57 12.92 -2.31 -12.60
C ILE A 57 13.27 -3.59 -11.87
N GLY A 58 14.07 -3.47 -10.81
CA GLY A 58 14.45 -4.58 -9.95
C GLY A 58 15.91 -4.43 -9.52
N GLY A 59 16.31 -5.26 -8.57
CA GLY A 59 17.67 -5.20 -8.01
C GLY A 59 17.71 -5.52 -6.52
N GLU A 60 18.83 -5.14 -5.90
CA GLU A 60 19.10 -5.44 -4.51
C GLU A 60 18.18 -4.64 -3.57
N VAL A 61 17.69 -5.29 -2.53
CA VAL A 61 16.93 -4.60 -1.48
C VAL A 61 17.88 -3.85 -0.56
N GLN A 62 17.86 -2.53 -0.62
CA GLN A 62 18.73 -1.68 0.20
C GLN A 62 18.14 -1.37 1.57
N SER A 63 16.84 -1.06 1.62
CA SER A 63 16.16 -0.75 2.88
C SER A 63 14.67 -1.02 2.81
N MET A 64 14.07 -1.27 3.98
CA MET A 64 12.66 -1.58 4.14
C MET A 64 12.11 -0.83 5.34
N VAL A 65 10.99 -0.12 5.16
CA VAL A 65 10.31 0.59 6.25
C VAL A 65 8.81 0.34 6.19
N TRP A 66 8.24 -0.07 7.31
CA TRP A 66 6.80 -0.11 7.47
C TRP A 66 6.26 1.20 8.00
N ASP A 67 5.02 1.48 7.63
CA ASP A 67 4.26 2.51 8.31
C ASP A 67 3.85 2.05 9.73
N PRO A 68 3.52 2.99 10.63
CA PRO A 68 3.15 2.66 12.01
C PRO A 68 1.95 1.71 12.15
N SER A 69 1.02 1.67 11.18
CA SER A 69 -0.11 0.72 11.22
C SER A 69 0.26 -0.66 10.68
N GLY A 70 1.39 -0.78 9.97
CA GLY A 70 1.85 -2.02 9.34
C GLY A 70 1.08 -2.39 8.08
N GLU A 71 0.31 -1.47 7.49
CA GLU A 71 -0.49 -1.71 6.28
C GLU A 71 0.26 -1.37 4.98
N ARG A 72 1.37 -0.61 5.07
CA ARG A 72 2.23 -0.20 3.96
C ARG A 72 3.69 -0.48 4.27
N LEU A 73 4.35 -1.14 3.34
CA LEU A 73 5.79 -1.37 3.33
C LEU A 73 6.38 -0.61 2.15
N ALA A 74 7.37 0.25 2.40
CA ALA A 74 8.18 0.86 1.37
C ALA A 74 9.55 0.17 1.35
N VAL A 75 9.99 -0.21 0.16
CA VAL A 75 11.23 -0.96 -0.08
C VAL A 75 12.07 -0.17 -1.08
N VAL A 76 13.27 0.25 -0.69
CA VAL A 76 14.23 0.84 -1.62
C VAL A 76 14.94 -0.29 -2.35
N ILE A 77 14.78 -0.30 -3.67
CA ILE A 77 15.40 -1.25 -4.57
C ILE A 77 16.52 -0.52 -5.29
N GLN A 78 17.75 -0.98 -5.07
CA GLN A 78 18.92 -0.46 -5.75
C GLN A 78 19.10 -1.22 -7.06
N GLY A 79 18.82 -0.52 -8.15
CA GLY A 79 19.10 -1.02 -9.49
C GLY A 79 20.59 -0.96 -9.83
N ASN A 80 21.00 -1.74 -10.82
CA ASN A 80 22.35 -1.65 -11.36
C ASN A 80 22.48 -0.38 -12.22
N LEU A 81 23.55 0.40 -11.99
CA LEU A 81 23.79 1.74 -12.57
C LEU A 81 23.65 1.80 -14.11
N ASP A 82 23.88 0.68 -14.80
CA ASP A 82 23.83 0.62 -16.27
C ASP A 82 22.49 0.11 -16.84
N ALA A 83 21.58 -0.41 -16.00
CA ALA A 83 20.40 -1.12 -16.48
C ALA A 83 19.10 -0.74 -15.76
N CYS A 84 19.14 -0.51 -14.45
CA CYS A 84 17.95 -0.32 -13.62
C CYS A 84 18.10 0.91 -12.74
N LYS A 85 17.05 1.73 -12.67
CA LYS A 85 17.02 2.89 -11.76
C LYS A 85 16.81 2.42 -10.32
N THR A 86 17.40 3.13 -9.36
CA THR A 86 17.08 2.97 -7.94
C THR A 86 15.71 3.58 -7.66
N ILE A 87 14.78 2.79 -7.12
CA ILE A 87 13.39 3.19 -6.92
C ILE A 87 12.85 2.73 -5.58
N ILE A 88 11.65 3.19 -5.22
CA ILE A 88 10.93 2.70 -4.04
C ILE A 88 9.74 1.88 -4.50
N ALA A 89 9.73 0.57 -4.21
CA ALA A 89 8.54 -0.26 -4.35
C ALA A 89 7.66 -0.16 -3.11
N VAL A 90 6.36 -0.01 -3.32
CA VAL A 90 5.38 0.11 -2.24
C VAL A 90 4.47 -1.11 -2.26
N PHE A 91 4.35 -1.76 -1.12
CA PHE A 91 3.48 -2.91 -0.92
C PHE A 91 2.40 -2.59 0.11
N ARG A 92 1.22 -3.15 -0.11
CA ARG A 92 0.22 -3.31 0.93
C ARG A 92 0.52 -4.61 1.65
N THR A 93 0.57 -4.55 2.97
CA THR A 93 0.73 -5.73 3.80
C THR A 93 -0.64 -6.26 4.19
N ARG A 94 -0.88 -7.56 3.99
CA ARG A 94 -2.07 -8.24 4.51
C ARG A 94 -1.61 -9.32 5.48
N ASN A 95 -2.16 -9.30 6.70
CA ASN A 95 -1.74 -10.20 7.77
C ASN A 95 -2.68 -11.40 8.00
N ASN A 96 -3.89 -11.37 7.44
CA ASN A 96 -4.94 -12.38 7.66
C ASN A 96 -5.68 -12.69 6.34
N PRO A 97 -5.88 -13.98 5.97
CA PRO A 97 -5.54 -15.19 6.74
C PRO A 97 -4.08 -15.64 6.60
N VAL A 98 -3.38 -15.18 5.56
CA VAL A 98 -1.96 -15.46 5.31
C VAL A 98 -1.23 -14.13 5.13
N PHE A 99 0.05 -14.09 5.52
CA PHE A 99 0.89 -12.93 5.25
C PHE A 99 1.18 -12.81 3.77
N GLU A 100 0.87 -11.67 3.17
CA GLU A 100 1.23 -11.38 1.78
C GLU A 100 1.60 -9.89 1.60
N LEU A 101 2.54 -9.67 0.69
CA LEU A 101 2.91 -8.35 0.18
C LEU A 101 2.26 -8.16 -1.18
N LEU A 102 1.29 -7.24 -1.26
CA LEU A 102 0.57 -6.92 -2.49
C LEU A 102 1.20 -5.68 -3.13
N PRO A 103 1.77 -5.77 -4.35
CA PRO A 103 2.32 -4.61 -5.04
C PRO A 103 1.27 -3.51 -5.18
N CYS A 104 1.63 -2.28 -4.78
CA CYS A 104 0.78 -1.10 -4.92
C CYS A 104 1.30 -0.14 -5.98
N GLY A 105 2.60 -0.16 -6.26
CA GLY A 105 3.24 0.67 -7.27
C GLY A 105 4.65 1.09 -6.87
N PHE A 106 5.20 2.01 -7.64
CA PHE A 106 6.54 2.54 -7.46
C PHE A 106 6.50 4.04 -7.18
N VAL A 107 7.44 4.51 -6.37
CA VAL A 107 7.72 5.93 -6.16
C VAL A 107 9.11 6.21 -6.73
N GLN A 108 9.17 7.16 -7.64
CA GLN A 108 10.37 7.58 -8.35
C GLN A 108 10.58 9.08 -8.17
N GLY A 109 11.85 9.49 -8.18
CA GLY A 109 12.23 10.90 -8.15
C GLY A 109 12.26 11.50 -9.56
N GLU A 110 12.83 12.69 -9.67
CA GLU A 110 13.18 13.27 -10.96
C GLU A 110 14.21 12.39 -11.69
N ASP A 111 14.37 12.59 -13.00
CA ASP A 111 15.30 11.79 -13.77
C ASP A 111 16.75 11.95 -13.27
N GLY A 112 17.44 10.82 -13.09
CA GLY A 112 18.77 10.78 -12.47
C GLY A 112 18.81 10.98 -10.95
N VAL A 113 17.67 11.25 -10.29
CA VAL A 113 17.61 11.47 -8.84
C VAL A 113 17.14 10.20 -8.13
N GLN A 114 18.05 9.59 -7.38
CA GLN A 114 17.77 8.38 -6.61
C GLN A 114 17.36 8.68 -5.16
N PRO A 115 16.52 7.82 -4.54
CA PRO A 115 16.21 7.90 -3.11
C PRO A 115 17.45 7.54 -2.28
N GLN A 116 17.61 8.18 -1.13
CA GLN A 116 18.71 7.94 -0.19
C GLN A 116 18.21 7.48 1.18
N LEU A 117 17.07 8.01 1.62
CA LEU A 117 16.44 7.63 2.88
C LEU A 117 14.92 7.64 2.72
N VAL A 118 14.27 6.67 3.35
CA VAL A 118 12.82 6.57 3.41
C VAL A 118 12.36 6.39 4.85
N THR A 119 11.26 7.04 5.22
CA THR A 119 10.63 6.85 6.53
C THR A 119 9.16 7.21 6.49
N PHE A 120 8.34 6.55 7.29
CA PHE A 120 6.94 6.91 7.46
C PHE A 120 6.76 7.87 8.64
N HIS A 121 5.95 8.91 8.44
CA HIS A 121 5.59 9.82 9.52
C HIS A 121 4.78 9.05 10.59
N PRO A 122 5.13 9.17 11.89
CA PRO A 122 4.55 8.34 12.95
C PRO A 122 3.05 8.58 13.17
N CYS A 123 2.55 9.78 12.84
CA CYS A 123 1.21 10.23 13.20
C CYS A 123 0.42 10.81 12.01
N PHE A 124 0.19 10.04 10.95
CA PHE A 124 -0.66 10.46 9.83
C PHE A 124 -2.06 9.82 9.91
N LYS A 125 -3.06 10.54 10.43
CA LYS A 125 -4.38 9.95 10.78
C LYS A 125 -5.20 9.40 9.60
N LYS A 126 -4.89 9.81 8.36
CA LYS A 126 -5.66 9.42 7.16
C LYS A 126 -5.06 8.21 6.43
N GLY A 127 -4.01 7.59 6.97
CA GLY A 127 -3.34 6.41 6.41
C GLY A 127 -1.86 6.40 6.73
N ALA A 128 -1.00 6.35 5.71
CA ALA A 128 0.45 6.47 5.87
C ALA A 128 1.02 7.66 5.07
N LEU A 129 2.07 8.31 5.56
CA LEU A 129 2.76 9.38 4.85
C LEU A 129 4.24 9.03 4.75
N LEU A 130 4.70 8.65 3.56
CA LEU A 130 6.09 8.34 3.28
C LEU A 130 6.86 9.63 3.05
N THR A 131 7.99 9.78 3.71
CA THR A 131 8.96 10.85 3.48
C THR A 131 10.17 10.25 2.79
N VAL A 132 10.60 10.87 1.69
CA VAL A 132 11.76 10.44 0.90
C VAL A 132 12.77 11.57 0.86
N CYS A 133 14.01 11.27 1.24
CA CYS A 133 15.16 12.14 1.02
C CYS A 133 15.86 11.71 -0.27
N TRP A 134 16.02 12.64 -1.21
CA TRP A 134 16.58 12.38 -2.52
C TRP A 134 18.05 12.78 -2.59
N SER A 135 18.79 12.18 -3.52
CA SER A 135 20.22 12.45 -3.76
C SER A 135 20.54 13.90 -4.15
N ASN A 136 19.58 14.64 -4.72
CA ASN A 136 19.72 16.07 -5.01
C ASN A 136 19.46 16.96 -3.77
N GLY A 137 19.24 16.38 -2.59
CA GLY A 137 18.96 17.10 -1.34
C GLY A 137 17.50 17.53 -1.18
N SER A 138 16.62 17.25 -2.15
CA SER A 138 15.19 17.51 -2.01
C SER A 138 14.53 16.48 -1.08
N ILE A 139 13.39 16.86 -0.51
CA ILE A 139 12.56 15.99 0.32
C ILE A 139 11.15 15.99 -0.27
N SER A 140 10.58 14.81 -0.49
CA SER A 140 9.18 14.68 -0.90
C SER A 140 8.37 13.89 0.13
N HIS A 141 7.07 14.17 0.16
CA HIS A 141 6.12 13.48 1.00
C HIS A 141 5.03 12.84 0.14
N VAL A 142 4.88 11.52 0.22
CA VAL A 142 3.95 10.73 -0.58
C VAL A 142 2.85 10.18 0.35
N PRO A 143 1.62 10.71 0.28
CA PRO A 143 0.52 10.24 1.11
C PRO A 143 -0.12 8.97 0.52
N PHE A 144 -0.34 7.99 1.38
CA PHE A 144 -1.17 6.81 1.12
C PHE A 144 -2.44 6.91 1.97
N PHE A 145 -3.54 7.29 1.35
CA PHE A 145 -4.83 7.36 2.04
C PHE A 145 -5.43 5.96 2.19
N PHE A 146 -5.86 5.65 3.41
CA PHE A 146 -6.56 4.40 3.69
C PHE A 146 -8.05 4.69 3.70
N VAL A 147 -8.76 4.11 2.74
CA VAL A 147 -10.22 4.13 2.76
C VAL A 147 -10.65 3.08 3.77
N THR A 148 -10.96 3.50 4.99
CA THR A 148 -11.73 2.65 5.88
C THR A 148 -13.09 2.48 5.22
N ALA A 149 -13.46 1.26 4.87
CA ALA A 149 -14.87 0.94 4.66
C ALA A 149 -15.54 1.06 6.05
N GLN A 150 -15.76 2.29 6.51
CA GLN A 150 -16.89 2.52 7.39
C GLN A 150 -18.08 1.97 6.62
N PHE A 151 -18.81 1.03 7.24
CA PHE A 151 -19.99 0.37 6.71
C PHE A 151 -20.63 1.24 5.62
N PRO A 152 -21.00 0.71 4.43
CA PRO A 152 -21.99 1.41 3.65
C PRO A 152 -23.15 1.58 4.61
N SER A 153 -23.37 2.82 5.06
CA SER A 153 -24.62 3.19 5.66
C SER A 153 -25.60 2.84 4.58
N PHE A 154 -26.21 1.65 4.69
CA PHE A 154 -27.47 1.38 4.04
C PHE A 154 -28.31 2.56 4.50
N SER A 155 -28.45 3.55 3.62
CA SER A 155 -29.53 4.51 3.73
C SER A 155 -30.77 3.64 3.66
N SER A 156 -31.25 3.21 4.83
CA SER A 156 -32.56 2.60 4.97
C SER A 156 -33.49 3.50 4.20
N GLY A 157 -34.11 2.94 3.16
CA GLY A 157 -35.07 3.64 2.34
C GLY A 157 -36.11 4.29 3.24
N GLN A 158 -35.99 5.60 3.41
CA GLN A 158 -37.06 6.46 3.81
C GLN A 158 -37.09 7.57 2.77
N SER A 159 -37.76 7.24 1.67
CA SER A 159 -38.41 8.24 0.82
C SER A 159 -39.16 9.20 1.74
N PRO A 160 -39.02 10.53 1.59
CA PRO A 160 -39.84 11.46 2.36
C PRO A 160 -41.31 11.20 1.98
N LEU A 161 -42.13 10.80 2.95
CA LEU A 161 -43.58 10.85 2.79
C LEU A 161 -43.96 12.33 2.65
N MET A 162 -44.22 12.74 1.40
CA MET A 162 -44.84 14.03 1.09
C MET A 162 -46.17 14.12 1.83
N PRO A 163 -46.40 15.16 2.66
CA PRO A 163 -47.70 15.34 3.29
C PRO A 163 -48.73 15.70 2.21
N LEU A 164 -49.76 14.86 2.14
CA LEU A 164 -50.94 15.01 1.30
C LEU A 164 -51.69 16.31 1.68
N SER A 165 -51.50 17.39 0.92
CA SER A 165 -52.37 18.56 0.99
C SER A 165 -53.52 18.41 -0.01
N SER A 166 -54.71 18.29 0.54
CA SER A 166 -56.00 18.30 -0.11
C SER A 166 -56.28 19.59 -0.90
N TRP A 167 -56.96 19.45 -2.05
CA TRP A 167 -58.24 20.11 -2.41
C TRP A 167 -58.32 20.73 -3.83
N SER A 168 -59.11 20.04 -4.67
CA SER A 168 -60.04 20.48 -5.75
C SER A 168 -59.62 21.12 -7.08
N ASN A 169 -60.23 20.56 -8.15
CA ASN A 169 -60.84 21.17 -9.35
C ASN A 169 -59.97 22.15 -10.17
N THR A 170 -59.75 22.01 -11.49
CA THR A 170 -60.73 21.72 -12.56
C THR A 170 -59.98 21.52 -13.89
N ARG A 171 -60.48 20.62 -14.76
CA ARG A 171 -60.56 20.69 -16.25
C ARG A 171 -59.32 20.57 -17.19
N GLU A 172 -59.48 19.63 -18.15
CA GLU A 172 -58.99 19.54 -19.56
C GLU A 172 -57.46 19.48 -19.81
N GLN A 173 -56.85 18.80 -20.80
CA GLN A 173 -57.03 17.61 -21.67
C GLN A 173 -55.60 17.37 -22.29
N PRO A 174 -55.31 16.23 -22.97
CA PRO A 174 -53.95 15.74 -23.20
C PRO A 174 -53.35 16.17 -24.55
N LEU A 175 -52.01 16.19 -24.68
CA LEU A 175 -51.34 16.24 -25.98
C LEU A 175 -50.06 15.40 -25.96
N PHE A 176 -50.16 14.22 -26.60
CA PHE A 176 -49.03 13.53 -27.24
C PHE A 176 -48.55 14.36 -28.45
N SER A 177 -47.25 14.42 -28.68
CA SER A 177 -46.66 14.02 -29.96
C SER A 177 -45.15 13.82 -29.79
N GLU A 178 -44.68 12.69 -30.30
CA GLU A 178 -43.29 12.40 -30.62
C GLU A 178 -42.77 13.38 -31.68
N LEU A 179 -41.46 13.67 -31.58
CA LEU A 179 -40.50 13.72 -32.68
C LEU A 179 -39.11 13.46 -32.11
#